data_AF-A0A4S8MRX0-F1
#
_entry.id   AF-A0A4S8MRX0-F1
#
_cell.length_a   1.000
_cell.length_b   1.000
_cell.length_c   1.000
_cell.angle_alpha   90.00
_cell.angle_beta   90.00
_cell.angle_gamma   90.00
#
_symmetry.space_group_name_H-M   'P 1'
#
loop_
_entity.id
_entity.type
_entity.pdbx_description
1 polymer ?
#
loop_
_entity_poly.entity_id
_entity_poly.type
_entity_poly.pdbx_seq_one_letter_code
_entity_poly.pdbx_strand_id
1 'polypeptide(L)' 'DVEVQMAYVEQQRLDGYDMIMRHALRRKEVFDRRVLRRDPGEVIFKKGQLVQIRREKDRHRAENKSMPRWSIPHRVTER' A
#
# COMPACT_ATOMS: atom_id res chain seq x y z
N ASP A 1 -10.22 -39.62 -19.11
CA ASP A 1 -9.02 -38.87 -19.56
C ASP A 1 -9.24 -37.36 -19.50
N VAL A 2 -10.28 -36.81 -20.14
CA VAL A 2 -10.64 -35.38 -20.04
C VAL A 2 -11.00 -34.93 -18.62
N GLU A 3 -11.75 -35.74 -17.85
CA GLU A 3 -12.12 -35.41 -16.47
C GLU A 3 -10.91 -35.26 -15.54
N VAL A 4 -9.87 -36.07 -15.73
CA VAL A 4 -8.63 -35.99 -14.96
C VAL A 4 -7.88 -34.69 -15.27
N GLN A 5 -7.86 -34.29 -16.55
CA GLN A 5 -7.27 -33.01 -16.96
C GLN A 5 -8.05 -31.81 -16.41
N MET A 6 -9.39 -31.85 -16.42
CA MET A 6 -10.21 -30.78 -15.84
C MET A 6 -9.99 -30.65 -14.32
N ALA A 7 -9.94 -31.77 -13.59
CA ALA A 7 -9.66 -31.77 -12.17
C ALA A 7 -8.26 -31.19 -11.84
N TYR A 8 -7.25 -31.52 -12.66
CA TYR A 8 -5.90 -30.99 -12.50
C TYR A 8 -5.83 -29.48 -12.74
N VAL A 9 -6.54 -28.96 -13.74
CA VAL A 9 -6.60 -27.52 -14.04
C VAL A 9 -7.27 -26.74 -12.91
N GLU A 10 -8.39 -27.24 -12.37
CA GLU A 10 -9.05 -26.61 -11.23
C GLU A 10 -8.15 -26.60 -9.98
N GLN A 11 -7.43 -27.70 -9.72
CA GLN A 11 -6.47 -27.74 -8.62
C GLN A 11 -5.34 -26.71 -8.81
N GLN A 12 -4.75 -26.63 -10.01
CA GLN A 12 -3.68 -25.67 -10.30
C GLN A 12 -4.14 -24.21 -10.11
N ARG A 13 -5.41 -23.92 -10.44
CA ARG A 13 -6.01 -22.59 -10.23
C ARG A 13 -6.15 -22.26 -8.73
N LEU A 14 -6.60 -23.21 -7.92
CA LEU A 14 -6.71 -23.06 -6.47
C LEU A 14 -5.33 -22.88 -5.83
N ASP A 15 -4.35 -23.70 -6.24
CA ASP A 15 -2.97 -23.62 -5.77
C ASP A 15 -2.33 -22.28 -6.15
N GLY A 16 -2.57 -21.81 -7.37
CA GLY A 16 -2.14 -20.49 -7.83
C GLY A 16 -2.72 -19.35 -6.99
N TYR A 17 -4.00 -19.42 -6.65
CA TYR A 17 -4.65 -18.42 -5.81
C TYR A 17 -4.11 -18.45 -4.37
N ASP A 18 -3.93 -19.63 -3.79
CA ASP A 18 -3.37 -19.80 -2.45
C ASP A 18 -1.93 -19.27 -2.36
N MET A 19 -1.10 -19.51 -3.39
CA MET A 19 0.23 -18.90 -3.47
C MET A 19 0.18 -17.37 -3.49
N ILE A 20 -0.73 -16.77 -4.28
CA ILE A 20 -0.91 -15.31 -4.33
C ILE A 20 -1.34 -14.79 -2.96
N MET A 21 -2.27 -15.46 -2.30
CA MET A 21 -2.77 -15.10 -0.97
C MET A 21 -1.66 -15.16 0.09
N ARG A 22 -0.91 -16.26 0.15
CA ARG A 22 0.23 -16.43 1.06
C ARG A 22 1.29 -15.36 0.85
N HIS A 23 1.60 -15.04 -0.41
CA HIS A 23 2.54 -13.97 -0.74
C HIS A 23 2.02 -12.59 -0.31
N ALA A 24 0.73 -12.30 -0.50
CA ALA A 24 0.11 -11.07 -0.05
C ALA A 24 0.15 -10.95 1.48
N LEU A 25 -0.23 -12.01 2.21
CA LEU A 25 -0.18 -12.06 3.66
C LEU A 25 1.24 -11.84 4.20
N ARG A 26 2.24 -12.52 3.64
CA ARG A 26 3.65 -12.34 4.02
C ARG A 26 4.10 -10.90 3.83
N ARG A 27 3.75 -10.26 2.71
CA ARG A 27 4.12 -8.86 2.46
C ARG A 27 3.41 -7.91 3.42
N LYS A 28 2.14 -8.16 3.74
CA LYS A 28 1.41 -7.40 4.75
C LYS A 28 2.07 -7.51 6.12
N GLU A 29 2.40 -8.72 6.56
CA GLU A 29 3.04 -8.94 7.86
C GLU A 29 4.39 -8.20 7.96
N VAL A 30 5.22 -8.28 6.91
CA VAL A 30 6.50 -7.56 6.86
C VAL A 30 6.28 -6.04 6.88
N PHE A 31 5.27 -5.55 6.17
CA PHE A 31 4.90 -4.13 6.19
C PHE A 31 4.47 -3.69 7.59
N ASP A 32 3.52 -4.39 8.20
CA ASP A 32 3.00 -4.09 9.53
C ASP A 32 4.14 -4.10 10.57
N ARG A 33 5.01 -5.12 10.54
CA ARG A 33 6.19 -5.20 11.42
C ARG A 33 7.16 -4.03 11.22
N ARG A 34 7.34 -3.55 9.99
CA ARG A 34 8.19 -2.37 9.69
C ARG A 34 7.56 -1.08 10.18
N VAL A 35 6.26 -0.92 10.00
CA VAL A 35 5.52 0.25 10.50
C VAL A 35 5.63 0.32 12.02
N LEU A 36 5.30 -0.78 12.71
CA LEU A 36 5.36 -0.85 14.17
C LEU A 36 6.77 -0.66 14.74
N ARG A 37 7.82 -1.08 14.03
CA ARG A 37 9.22 -0.91 14.49
C ARG A 37 9.78 0.50 14.31
N ARG A 38 9.27 1.30 13.36
CA ARG A 38 9.91 2.57 12.98
C ARG A 38 9.34 3.76 13.74
N ASP A 39 8.04 3.77 14.01
CA ASP A 39 7.38 4.73 14.91
C ASP A 39 5.98 4.19 15.28
N PRO A 40 5.69 3.86 16.55
CA PRO A 40 4.47 3.18 16.93
C PRO A 40 3.40 4.22 17.27
N GLY A 41 2.70 4.76 16.28
CA GLY A 41 1.55 5.60 16.62
C GLY A 41 0.84 6.21 15.43
N GLU A 42 -0.48 6.32 15.57
CA GLU A 42 -1.24 7.35 14.88
C GLU A 42 -0.52 8.70 15.05
N VAL A 43 -0.11 9.32 13.95
CA VAL A 43 0.48 10.66 13.99
C VAL A 43 -0.67 11.65 14.19
N ILE A 44 -0.95 11.96 15.46
CA ILE A 44 -1.99 12.92 15.81
C ILE A 44 -1.41 14.33 15.65
N PHE A 45 -1.93 15.04 14.66
CA PHE A 45 -1.60 16.45 14.46
C PHE A 45 -2.30 17.33 15.50
N LYS A 46 -1.55 18.27 16.06
CA LYS A 46 -2.06 19.27 17.02
C LYS A 46 -2.32 20.58 16.30
N LYS A 47 -3.35 21.31 16.74
CA LYS A 47 -3.63 22.68 16.28
C LYS A 47 -2.36 23.53 16.35
N GLY A 48 -2.07 24.24 15.27
CA GLY A 48 -0.89 25.10 15.14
C GLY A 48 0.36 24.43 14.56
N GLN A 49 0.41 23.09 14.47
CA GLN A 49 1.52 22.40 13.81
C GLN A 49 1.55 22.65 12.31
N LEU A 50 2.76 22.69 11.75
CA LEU A 50 2.97 22.75 10.31
C LEU A 50 3.05 21.34 9.74
N VAL A 51 2.26 21.08 8.70
CA VAL A 51 2.17 19.81 7.98
C VAL A 51 2.28 20.04 6.48
N GLN A 52 2.73 19.04 5.74
CA GLN A 52 2.73 19.06 4.28
C GLN A 52 1.87 17.92 3.76
N ILE A 53 1.02 18.21 2.78
CA ILE A 53 0.15 17.23 2.17
C ILE A 53 0.91 16.55 1.05
N ARG A 54 0.96 15.22 1.10
CA ARG A 54 1.54 14.40 0.03
C ARG A 54 0.56 14.34 -1.13
N ARG A 55 1.00 14.75 -2.32
CA ARG A 55 0.21 14.55 -3.53
C ARG A 55 0.27 13.08 -3.95
N GLU A 56 -0.87 12.47 -4.21
CA GLU A 56 -0.90 11.17 -4.88
C GLU A 56 -0.38 11.31 -6.31
N LYS A 57 0.28 10.26 -6.80
CA LYS A 57 0.88 10.29 -8.12
C LYS A 57 -0.23 10.12 -9.15
N ASP A 58 -0.58 11.18 -9.87
CA ASP A 58 -1.31 11.05 -11.11
C ASP A 58 -0.45 10.23 -12.08
N ARG A 59 -0.89 8.98 -12.27
CA ARG A 59 -0.22 7.87 -12.97
C ARG A 59 0.71 8.35 -14.08
N HIS A 60 2.02 8.23 -13.84
CA HIS A 60 3.11 8.23 -14.82
C HIS A 60 3.14 9.32 -15.92
N ARG A 61 2.36 10.41 -15.80
CA ARG A 61 2.43 11.51 -16.76
C ARG A 61 3.78 12.21 -16.65
N ALA A 62 4.39 12.50 -17.80
CA ALA A 62 5.71 13.11 -17.86
C ALA A 62 5.74 14.48 -17.16
N GLU A 63 4.66 15.24 -17.27
CA GLU A 63 4.44 16.54 -16.63
C GLU A 63 4.55 16.48 -15.09
N ASN A 64 4.20 15.36 -14.48
CA ASN A 64 4.23 15.17 -13.03
C ASN A 64 5.61 14.76 -12.50
N LYS A 65 6.61 14.55 -13.37
CA LYS A 65 7.96 14.14 -12.95
C LYS A 65 8.74 15.28 -12.29
N SER A 66 8.52 16.51 -12.73
CA SER A 66 9.18 17.72 -12.20
C SER A 66 8.43 18.36 -11.03
N MET A 67 7.19 17.94 -10.75
CA MET A 67 6.37 18.54 -9.71
C MET A 67 6.81 18.09 -8.30
N PRO A 68 6.89 19.02 -7.32
CA PRO A 68 7.13 18.67 -5.93
C PRO A 68 6.08 17.68 -5.41
N ARG A 69 6.55 16.66 -4.68
CA ARG A 69 5.66 15.63 -4.08
C ARG A 69 4.89 16.14 -2.86
N TRP A 70 5.41 17.18 -2.22
CA TRP A 70 4.87 17.78 -1.01
C TRP A 70 4.30 19.17 -1.34
N SER A 71 3.18 19.52 -0.73
CA SER A 71 2.64 20.88 -0.80
C SER A 71 3.55 21.88 -0.08
N ILE A 72 3.21 23.17 -0.19
CA ILE A 72 3.69 24.16 0.78
C ILE A 72 3.26 23.76 2.20
N PRO A 73 3.96 24.23 3.25
CA PRO A 73 3.56 23.98 4.63
C PRO A 73 2.18 24.59 4.93
N HIS A 74 1.28 23.79 5.49
CA HIS A 74 -0.03 24.20 5.97
C HIS A 74 -0.09 24.10 7.48
N ARG A 75 -0.89 24.95 8.12
CA ARG A 75 -1.07 24.94 9.57
C ARG A 75 -2.38 24.24 9.93
N VAL A 76 -2.32 23.33 10.88
CA VAL A 76 -3.49 22.58 11.37
C VAL A 76 -4.38 23.53 12.16
N THR A 77 -5.63 23.72 11.71
CA THR A 77 -6.62 24.57 12.38
C THR A 77 -7.43 23.79 13.39
N GLU A 78 -7.83 22.57 13.05
CA GLU A 78 -8.71 21.67 13.80
C GLU A 78 -8.28 20.21 13.60
N ARG A 79 -8.75 19.29 14.46
CA ARG A 79 -8.44 17.85 14.41
C ARG A 79 -9.41 17.13 13.49
#